data_AF-A0A7S2J1X7-F1
#
_entry.id   AF-A0A7S2J1X7-F1
#
_cell.length_a   1.000
_cell.length_b   1.000
_cell.length_c   1.000
_cell.angle_alpha   90.00
_cell.angle_beta   90.00
_cell.angle_gamma   90.00
#
_symmetry.space_group_name_H-M   'P 1'
#
loop_
_entity.id
_entity.type
_entity.pdbx_description
1 polymer ?
#
loop_
_entity_poly.entity_id
_entity_poly.type
_entity_poly.pdbx_seq_one_letter_code
_entity_poly.pdbx_strand_id
1 'polypeptide(L)'
;DGCPFLPFSEERFSLRPGDAFEYLGSWGRAVSAFDVVYAGCSMDPRTDQLGLFLKALKPDGAAVFNLGTPGDQAMYFVTGDGRVCELLLHVNFMMAKSPLTPRRDGPGVPLQADALCAWIRANVLADG
;
A
#
# COMPACT_ATOMS: atom_id res chain seq x y z
N ASP A 1 7.48 -6.61 -32.29
CA ASP A 1 7.33 -6.89 -30.85
C ASP A 1 8.29 -6.02 -30.06
N GLY A 2 7.87 -4.80 -29.74
CA GLY A 2 8.68 -3.83 -28.99
C GLY A 2 8.20 -3.78 -27.55
N CYS A 3 9.13 -3.79 -26.58
CA CYS A 3 8.81 -3.56 -25.19
C CYS A 3 7.97 -2.26 -25.07
N PRO A 4 6.74 -2.29 -24.52
CA PRO A 4 5.86 -1.13 -24.48
C PRO A 4 6.40 0.00 -23.58
N PHE A 5 7.49 -0.27 -22.86
CA PHE A 5 8.19 0.70 -22.03
C PHE A 5 9.50 1.07 -22.73
N LEU A 6 9.48 2.19 -23.46
CA LEU A 6 10.71 2.86 -23.82
C LEU A 6 11.38 3.34 -22.52
N PRO A 7 12.70 3.13 -22.33
CA PRO A 7 13.39 3.67 -21.16
C PRO A 7 13.19 5.18 -21.09
N PHE A 8 13.01 5.72 -19.88
CA PHE A 8 12.86 7.15 -19.68
C PHE A 8 14.07 7.89 -20.24
N SER A 9 13.85 9.04 -20.89
CA SER A 9 14.93 9.84 -21.49
C SER A 9 15.91 10.40 -20.45
N GLU A 10 15.47 10.49 -19.18
CA GLU A 10 16.29 10.83 -18.02
C GLU A 10 15.82 10.01 -16.81
N GLU A 11 16.76 9.35 -16.12
CA GLU A 11 16.48 8.69 -14.85
C GLU A 11 16.50 9.71 -13.71
N ARG A 12 15.42 9.77 -12.93
CA ARG A 12 15.35 10.60 -11.72
C ARG A 12 14.98 9.70 -10.56
N PHE A 13 15.85 9.65 -9.56
CA PHE A 13 15.59 8.90 -8.33
C PHE A 13 15.79 9.79 -7.11
N SER A 14 15.02 9.50 -6.06
CA SER A 14 15.20 10.11 -4.75
C SER A 14 15.31 9.03 -3.71
N LEU A 15 16.37 9.10 -2.90
CA LEU A 15 16.54 8.23 -1.75
C LEU A 15 16.27 9.06 -0.50
N ARG A 16 15.37 8.56 0.34
CA ARG A 16 15.00 9.15 1.62
C ARG A 16 15.24 8.10 2.70
N PRO A 17 16.27 8.24 3.55
CA PRO A 17 16.49 7.33 4.66
C PRO A 17 15.47 7.61 5.77
N GLY A 18 14.96 6.57 6.43
CA GLY A 18 14.07 6.73 7.59
C GLY A 18 12.81 5.89 7.51
N ASP A 19 11.81 6.27 8.30
CA ASP A 19 10.52 5.60 8.35
C ASP A 19 9.61 6.10 7.22
N ALA A 20 9.27 5.20 6.29
CA ALA A 20 8.41 5.54 5.16
C ALA A 20 7.03 6.07 5.60
N PHE A 21 6.49 5.57 6.72
CA PHE A 21 5.16 5.98 7.19
C PHE A 21 5.16 7.35 7.88
N GLU A 22 6.31 7.81 8.38
CA GLU A 22 6.48 9.18 8.83
C GLU A 22 6.39 10.14 7.63
N TYR A 23 7.09 9.82 6.53
CA TYR A 23 7.02 10.62 5.30
C TYR A 23 5.60 10.65 4.73
N LEU A 24 4.97 9.48 4.57
CA LEU A 24 3.60 9.37 4.08
C LEU A 24 2.61 10.12 4.98
N GLY A 25 2.77 10.03 6.31
CA GLY A 25 1.94 10.79 7.26
C GLY A 25 2.13 12.30 7.15
N SER A 26 3.34 12.78 6.87
CA SER A 26 3.66 14.21 6.73
C SER A 26 3.08 14.87 5.49
N TRP A 27 2.82 14.09 4.43
CA TRP A 27 2.30 14.61 3.16
C TRP A 27 0.80 14.95 3.22
N GLY A 28 0.10 14.52 4.27
CA GLY A 28 -1.32 14.79 4.46
C GLY A 28 -2.22 14.14 3.40
N ARG A 29 -3.49 14.54 3.35
CA ARG A 29 -4.50 13.98 2.42
C ARG A 29 -4.37 14.47 0.97
N ALA A 30 -3.52 15.45 0.70
CA ALA A 30 -3.52 16.19 -0.57
C ALA A 30 -2.61 15.59 -1.65
N VAL A 31 -1.93 14.48 -1.37
CA VAL A 31 -0.84 13.99 -2.22
C VAL A 31 -1.19 12.61 -2.78
N SER A 32 -2.05 12.61 -3.80
CA SER A 32 -2.10 11.54 -4.80
C SER A 32 -0.92 11.71 -5.77
N ALA A 33 0.28 11.30 -5.34
CA ALA A 33 1.51 11.56 -6.08
C ALA A 33 1.92 10.42 -7.03
N PHE A 34 1.52 9.19 -6.74
CA PHE A 34 2.13 8.02 -7.40
C PHE A 34 1.16 7.30 -8.34
N ASP A 35 1.63 7.03 -9.56
CA ASP A 35 0.97 6.14 -10.51
C ASP A 35 1.11 4.67 -10.07
N VAL A 36 2.25 4.32 -9.47
CA VAL A 36 2.54 2.98 -8.98
C VAL A 36 3.25 3.05 -7.63
N VAL A 37 2.82 2.23 -6.67
CA VAL A 37 3.50 2.07 -5.37
C VAL A 37 3.74 0.60 -5.07
N TYR A 38 4.94 0.27 -4.57
CA TYR A 38 5.31 -1.08 -4.14
C TYR A 38 5.85 -1.06 -2.71
N ALA A 39 5.34 -1.95 -1.85
CA ALA A 39 5.88 -2.17 -0.51
C ALA A 39 6.72 -3.45 -0.48
N GLY A 40 8.05 -3.29 -0.35
CA GLY A 40 9.00 -4.41 -0.22
C GLY A 40 8.98 -5.11 1.15
N CYS A 41 8.12 -4.68 2.08
CA CYS A 41 7.96 -5.24 3.41
C CYS A 41 6.48 -5.44 3.74
N SER A 42 6.19 -6.34 4.69
CA SER A 42 4.83 -6.66 5.12
C SER A 42 4.30 -5.64 6.11
N MET A 43 3.16 -5.04 5.83
CA MET A 43 2.47 -4.12 6.74
C MET A 43 1.72 -4.88 7.84
N ASP A 44 1.64 -4.28 9.03
CA ASP A 44 0.88 -4.82 10.16
C ASP A 44 -0.60 -4.44 10.04
N PRO A 45 -1.52 -5.41 9.91
CA PRO A 45 -2.96 -5.15 9.78
C PRO A 45 -3.57 -4.48 11.01
N ARG A 46 -2.87 -4.43 12.15
CA ARG A 46 -3.33 -3.76 13.38
C ARG A 46 -2.95 -2.28 13.41
N THR A 47 -2.33 -1.75 12.36
CA THR A 47 -1.89 -0.35 12.25
C THR A 47 -2.53 0.33 11.05
N ASP A 48 -2.42 1.66 10.97
CA ASP A 48 -2.90 2.42 9.79
C ASP A 48 -1.91 2.47 8.61
N GLN A 49 -0.88 1.61 8.62
CA GLN A 49 0.15 1.54 7.58
C GLN A 49 -0.45 1.41 6.17
N LEU A 50 -1.42 0.50 5.99
CA LEU A 50 -2.05 0.30 4.68
C LEU A 50 -2.83 1.54 4.23
N GLY A 51 -3.51 2.21 5.16
CA GLY A 51 -4.26 3.42 4.85
C GLY A 51 -3.34 4.55 4.38
N LEU A 52 -2.24 4.80 5.09
CA LEU A 52 -1.22 5.78 4.70
C LEU A 52 -0.58 5.44 3.35
N PHE A 53 -0.30 4.16 3.12
CA PHE A 53 0.32 3.68 1.90
C PHE A 53 -0.57 3.87 0.67
N LEU A 54 -1.85 3.47 0.75
CA LEU A 54 -2.77 3.55 -0.38
C LEU A 54 -3.27 4.96 -0.67
N LYS A 55 -3.33 5.86 0.34
CA LYS A 55 -3.72 7.26 0.13
C LYS A 55 -2.74 8.05 -0.73
N ALA A 56 -1.50 7.61 -0.84
CA ALA A 56 -0.49 8.26 -1.68
C ALA A 56 -0.70 7.95 -3.19
N LEU A 57 -1.55 6.98 -3.51
CA LEU A 57 -1.84 6.55 -4.87
C LEU A 57 -2.77 7.55 -5.58
N LYS A 58 -2.58 7.72 -6.89
CA LYS A 58 -3.58 8.37 -7.75
C LYS A 58 -4.83 7.50 -7.90
N PRO A 59 -6.00 8.08 -8.23
CA PRO A 59 -7.23 7.29 -8.37
C PRO A 59 -7.15 6.12 -9.36
N ASP A 60 -6.44 6.34 -10.47
CA ASP A 60 -6.18 5.34 -11.51
C ASP A 60 -4.86 4.57 -11.31
N GLY A 61 -4.17 4.79 -10.20
CA GLY A 61 -2.90 4.14 -9.91
C GLY A 61 -3.05 2.67 -9.55
N ALA A 62 -1.89 2.03 -9.40
CA ALA A 62 -1.77 0.66 -8.96
C ALA A 62 -0.84 0.51 -7.75
N ALA A 63 -1.18 -0.38 -6.83
CA ALA A 63 -0.31 -0.72 -5.72
C ALA A 63 -0.13 -2.23 -5.57
N VAL A 64 1.10 -2.63 -5.26
CA VAL A 64 1.43 -4.00 -4.85
C VAL A 64 2.02 -3.93 -3.46
N PHE A 65 1.43 -4.67 -2.52
CA PHE A 65 1.86 -4.60 -1.14
C PHE A 65 1.74 -5.94 -0.43
N ASN A 66 2.55 -6.10 0.61
CA ASN A 66 2.45 -7.23 1.51
C ASN A 66 1.71 -6.80 2.78
N LEU A 67 0.79 -7.63 3.27
CA LEU A 67 0.01 -7.40 4.48
C LEU A 67 -0.13 -8.72 5.24
N GLY A 68 0.03 -8.68 6.55
CA GLY A 68 -0.23 -9.85 7.38
C GLY A 68 0.42 -9.81 8.74
N THR A 69 0.45 -10.96 9.39
CA THR A 69 1.12 -11.14 10.69
C THR A 69 2.30 -12.09 10.53
N PRO A 70 3.28 -12.13 11.45
CA PRO A 70 4.39 -13.09 11.35
C PRO A 70 3.88 -14.52 11.13
N GLY A 71 4.29 -15.14 10.02
CA GLY A 71 3.88 -16.50 9.63
C GLY A 71 2.59 -16.59 8.79
N ASP A 72 1.87 -15.48 8.58
CA ASP A 72 0.65 -15.42 7.77
C ASP A 72 0.58 -14.09 7.03
N GLN A 73 1.35 -13.99 5.95
CA GLN A 73 1.45 -12.79 5.12
C GLN A 73 1.11 -13.13 3.68
N ALA A 74 0.60 -12.13 2.97
CA ALA A 74 0.23 -12.28 1.59
C ALA A 74 0.53 -11.00 0.82
N MET A 75 0.79 -11.17 -0.47
CA MET A 75 0.98 -10.09 -1.42
C MET A 75 -0.34 -9.83 -2.13
N TYR A 76 -0.74 -8.56 -2.16
CA TYR A 76 -1.96 -8.12 -2.79
C TYR A 76 -1.66 -7.12 -3.89
N PHE A 77 -2.47 -7.14 -4.94
CA PHE A 77 -2.54 -6.12 -5.96
C PHE A 77 -3.83 -5.32 -5.78
N VAL A 78 -3.77 -4.01 -5.94
CA VAL A 78 -4.95 -3.14 -5.95
C VAL A 78 -4.82 -2.07 -7.03
N THR A 79 -5.91 -1.76 -7.74
CA THR A 79 -5.94 -0.65 -8.72
C THR A 79 -7.35 -0.10 -8.92
N GLY A 80 -7.42 1.11 -9.50
CA GLY A 80 -8.66 1.78 -9.89
C GLY A 80 -9.56 2.02 -8.69
N ASP A 81 -9.07 2.72 -7.66
CA ASP A 81 -9.82 2.96 -6.42
C ASP A 81 -10.33 1.65 -5.78
N GLY A 82 -9.47 0.64 -5.70
CA GLY A 82 -9.84 -0.64 -5.08
C GLY A 82 -10.91 -1.42 -5.84
N ARG A 83 -11.22 -1.06 -7.09
CA ARG A 83 -12.11 -1.83 -7.97
C ARG A 83 -11.55 -3.23 -8.23
N VAL A 84 -10.26 -3.32 -8.48
CA VAL A 84 -9.52 -4.58 -8.49
C VAL A 84 -8.77 -4.69 -7.19
N CYS A 85 -8.98 -5.77 -6.44
CA CYS A 85 -8.02 -6.16 -5.42
C CYS A 85 -7.92 -7.69 -5.35
N GLU A 86 -6.69 -8.19 -5.45
CA GLU A 86 -6.42 -9.60 -5.69
C GLU A 86 -5.29 -10.08 -4.77
N LEU A 87 -5.44 -11.30 -4.25
CA LEU A 87 -4.34 -12.03 -3.64
C LEU A 87 -3.45 -12.58 -4.75
N LEU A 88 -2.20 -12.14 -4.81
CA LEU A 88 -1.23 -12.66 -5.79
C LEU A 88 -0.58 -13.94 -5.31
N LEU A 89 -0.08 -13.94 -4.07
CA LEU A 89 0.54 -15.10 -3.45
C LEU A 89 0.66 -14.95 -1.92
N HIS A 90 0.79 -16.07 -1.23
CA HIS A 90 1.23 -16.09 0.16
C HIS A 90 2.74 -15.92 0.25
N VAL A 91 3.19 -15.06 1.14
CA VAL A 91 4.60 -14.66 1.30
C VAL A 91 5.02 -14.78 2.76
N ASN A 92 6.33 -14.73 3.01
CA ASN A 92 6.86 -14.56 4.35
C ASN A 92 8.07 -13.63 4.29
N PHE A 93 7.78 -12.33 4.33
CA PHE A 93 8.76 -11.24 4.30
C PHE A 93 8.94 -10.61 5.69
N MET A 94 9.91 -9.71 5.79
CA MET A 94 10.10 -8.89 6.98
C MET A 94 8.90 -7.94 7.18
N MET A 95 8.47 -7.82 8.43
CA MET A 95 7.42 -6.87 8.83
C MET A 95 7.99 -5.44 8.89
N ALA A 96 7.26 -4.50 8.31
CA ALA A 96 7.50 -3.08 8.50
C ALA A 96 7.23 -2.70 9.96
N LYS A 97 8.21 -2.07 10.60
CA LYS A 97 8.06 -1.54 11.96
C LYS A 97 8.13 -0.03 11.89
N SER A 98 7.06 0.62 12.31
CA SER A 98 7.01 2.05 12.56
C SER A 98 6.51 2.27 13.98
N PRO A 99 7.28 2.93 14.85
CA PRO A 99 6.79 3.29 16.18
C PRO A 99 5.75 4.43 16.14
N LEU A 100 5.59 5.09 14.98
CA LEU A 100 4.77 6.27 14.79
C LEU A 100 3.40 5.96 14.19
N THR A 101 3.24 4.82 13.51
CA THR A 101 1.95 4.45 12.93
C THR A 101 0.95 4.09 14.03
N PRO A 102 -0.19 4.79 14.14
CA PRO A 102 -1.20 4.49 15.14
C PRO A 102 -1.68 3.05 15.00
N ARG A 103 -1.90 2.41 16.15
CA ARG A 103 -2.68 1.17 16.19
C ARG A 103 -4.13 1.51 15.87
N ARG A 104 -4.80 0.60 15.16
CA ARG A 104 -6.23 0.73 14.89
C ARG A 104 -7.01 0.29 16.12
N ASP A 105 -8.02 1.08 16.49
CA ASP A 105 -9.02 0.67 17.46
C ASP A 105 -10.01 -0.30 16.79
N GLY A 106 -10.13 -1.52 17.31
CA GLY A 106 -11.03 -2.56 16.78
C GLY A 106 -10.34 -3.67 15.98
N PRO A 107 -11.10 -4.43 15.16
CA PRO A 107 -10.52 -5.50 14.35
C PRO A 107 -9.55 -4.92 13.31
N GLY A 108 -8.39 -5.56 13.16
CA GLY A 108 -7.39 -5.18 12.17
C GLY A 108 -7.91 -5.29 10.73
N VAL A 109 -7.10 -4.82 9.79
CA VAL A 109 -7.36 -4.96 8.35
C VAL A 109 -7.52 -6.46 8.02
N PRO A 110 -8.60 -6.86 7.33
CA PRO A 110 -8.80 -8.26 6.95
C PRO A 110 -7.75 -8.70 5.94
N LEU A 111 -7.35 -9.97 6.03
CA LEU A 111 -6.36 -10.59 5.12
C LEU A 111 -7.01 -11.38 3.97
N GLN A 112 -8.30 -11.69 4.06
CA GLN A 112 -8.98 -12.33 2.93
C GLN A 112 -9.26 -11.29 1.84
N ALA A 113 -8.97 -11.62 0.57
CA ALA A 113 -9.01 -10.66 -0.54
C ALA A 113 -10.33 -9.90 -0.62
N ASP A 114 -11.47 -10.59 -0.69
CA ASP A 114 -12.80 -9.94 -0.81
C ASP A 114 -13.08 -8.97 0.35
N ALA A 115 -12.74 -9.37 1.57
CA ALA A 115 -12.92 -8.56 2.77
C ALA A 115 -11.94 -7.35 2.78
N LEU A 116 -10.71 -7.55 2.31
CA LEU A 116 -9.72 -6.48 2.14
C LEU A 116 -10.19 -5.45 1.12
N CYS A 117 -10.71 -5.88 -0.03
CA CYS A 117 -11.18 -4.96 -1.05
C CYS A 117 -12.36 -4.13 -0.55
N ALA A 118 -13.32 -4.76 0.13
CA ALA A 118 -14.44 -4.05 0.76
C ALA A 118 -13.95 -3.05 1.81
N TRP A 119 -12.97 -3.45 2.62
CA TRP A 119 -12.37 -2.58 3.63
C TRP A 119 -11.67 -1.37 3.00
N ILE A 120 -10.86 -1.56 1.94
CA ILE A 120 -10.15 -0.47 1.24
C ILE A 120 -11.15 0.56 0.71
N ARG A 121 -12.19 0.10 -0.01
CA ARG A 121 -13.22 1.00 -0.54
C ARG A 121 -13.90 1.82 0.56
N ALA A 122 -14.22 1.19 1.68
CA ALA A 122 -14.92 1.85 2.79
C ALA A 122 -14.05 2.78 3.64
N ASN A 123 -12.74 2.54 3.74
CA ASN A 123 -11.87 3.23 4.72
C ASN A 123 -10.77 4.09 4.10
N VAL A 124 -10.40 3.82 2.84
CA VAL A 124 -9.33 4.53 2.15
C VAL A 124 -9.91 5.49 1.13
N LEU A 125 -11.00 5.12 0.47
CA LEU A 125 -11.52 5.79 -0.72
C LEU A 125 -12.91 6.42 -0.55
N ALA A 126 -13.55 6.23 0.60
CA ALA A 126 -14.91 6.73 0.87
C ALA A 126 -15.02 8.27 0.99
N ASP A 127 -13.89 8.98 0.99
CA ASP A 127 -13.81 10.46 1.10
C ASP A 127 -13.42 11.14 -0.23
N GLY A 128 -13.55 10.45 -1.38
CA GLY A 128 -13.28 10.98 -2.72
C GLY A 128 -14.41 11.81 -3.31
#